data_AF-A0A7R9NYG2-F1
#
_entry.id   AF-A0A7R9NYG2-F1
#
_cell.length_a   1.000
_cell.length_b   1.000
_cell.length_c   1.000
_cell.angle_alpha   90.00
_cell.angle_beta   90.00
_cell.angle_gamma   90.00
#
_symmetry.space_group_name_H-M   'P 1'
#
loop_
_entity.id
_entity.type
_entity.pdbx_description
1 polymer ?
#
loop_
_entity_poly.entity_id
_entity_poly.type
_entity_poly.pdbx_seq_one_letter_code
_entity_poly.pdbx_strand_id
1 'polypeptide(L)'
;MDMPNPNTARKELLKLKKVIHPKSRKTQALAKQVKKVSAREKTKLVHHMKQNLLGEKLIWFRDNLEPGAAAYTPQLVVQLIDKYLKRFSDELEQIKLKHSVGNRGKSRQHASREDIIRLTVLRDEEEFATCGLEVPDLLNPKQLQLLRSWSGELRYIQNLRLVRLHRRGLKELASKQPQGLATVEAEVPGEQEEAQVSGEQRRQSSDQSAPEKVPNAASSAESSTHRTNEGPMDIDKC
;
A
#
# COMPACT_ATOMS: atom_id res chain seq x y z
N MET A 1 -6.79 14.75 0.76
CA MET A 1 -6.13 14.60 2.07
C MET A 1 -6.62 15.72 2.96
N ASP A 2 -7.69 15.54 3.73
CA ASP A 2 -8.17 16.57 4.66
C ASP A 2 -7.55 16.34 6.05
N MET A 3 -6.37 16.91 6.22
CA MET A 3 -5.79 17.17 7.54
C MET A 3 -6.69 18.16 8.31
N PRO A 4 -6.75 18.12 9.65
CA PRO A 4 -7.47 19.12 10.42
C PRO A 4 -6.97 20.52 10.04
N ASN A 5 -7.86 21.36 9.51
CA ASN A 5 -7.53 22.72 9.13
C ASN A 5 -6.96 23.44 10.36
N PRO A 6 -5.66 23.81 10.38
CA PRO A 6 -5.01 24.40 11.55
C PRO A 6 -5.69 25.71 11.95
N ASN A 7 -6.42 26.34 11.03
CA ASN A 7 -7.18 27.55 11.29
C ASN A 7 -8.37 27.32 12.22
N THR A 8 -8.96 26.12 12.27
CA THR A 8 -10.14 25.85 13.12
C THR A 8 -9.73 25.67 14.59
N ALA A 9 -8.69 24.88 14.86
CA ALA A 9 -8.14 24.73 16.21
C ALA A 9 -7.59 26.05 16.76
N ARG A 10 -6.90 26.83 15.91
CA ARG A 10 -6.41 28.17 16.26
C ARG A 10 -7.55 29.14 16.57
N LYS A 11 -8.66 29.11 15.81
CA LYS A 11 -9.86 29.91 16.09
C LYS A 11 -10.51 29.55 17.43
N GLU A 12 -10.60 28.27 17.77
CA GLU A 12 -11.17 27.83 19.07
C GLU A 12 -10.27 28.22 20.27
N LEU A 13 -8.94 28.15 20.13
CA LEU A 13 -7.99 28.65 21.13
C LEU A 13 -8.09 30.16 21.34
N LEU A 14 -8.27 30.93 20.26
CA LEU A 14 -8.47 32.39 20.34
C LEU A 14 -9.80 32.74 21.00
N LYS A 15 -10.85 31.93 20.85
CA LYS A 15 -12.12 32.10 21.57
C LYS A 15 -11.94 31.83 23.06
N LEU A 16 -11.19 30.78 23.44
CA LEU A 16 -10.89 30.46 24.84
C LEU A 16 -10.12 31.59 25.54
N LYS A 17 -9.14 32.21 24.86
CA LYS A 17 -8.41 33.38 25.38
C LYS A 17 -9.30 34.60 25.63
N LYS A 18 -10.43 34.71 24.94
CA LYS A 18 -11.42 35.79 25.12
C LYS A 18 -12.42 35.51 26.25
N VAL A 19 -12.45 34.31 26.83
CA VAL A 19 -13.35 34.01 27.95
C VAL A 19 -12.67 34.30 29.28
N ILE A 20 -13.26 35.22 30.03
CA ILE A 20 -12.64 35.87 31.21
C ILE A 20 -12.62 34.95 32.45
N HIS A 21 -13.56 33.99 32.58
CA HIS A 21 -13.65 33.15 33.78
C HIS A 21 -13.75 31.64 33.46
N PRO A 22 -12.97 30.76 34.13
CA PRO A 22 -12.91 29.33 33.83
C PRO A 22 -14.26 28.60 33.99
N LYS A 23 -15.08 29.01 34.96
CA LYS A 23 -16.41 28.41 35.20
C LYS A 23 -17.54 29.02 34.35
N SER A 24 -17.26 29.96 33.46
CA SER A 24 -18.29 30.59 32.63
C SER A 24 -18.97 29.58 31.69
N ARG A 25 -20.28 29.77 31.41
CA ARG A 25 -21.03 28.95 30.44
C ARG A 25 -20.32 28.86 29.09
N LYS A 26 -19.73 29.98 28.63
CA LYS A 26 -18.96 30.05 27.38
C LYS A 26 -17.70 29.15 27.45
N THR A 27 -16.97 29.16 28.56
CA THR A 27 -15.80 28.29 28.76
C THR A 27 -16.20 26.82 28.77
N GLN A 28 -17.28 26.48 29.48
CA GLN A 28 -17.78 25.10 29.54
C GLN A 28 -18.21 24.59 28.15
N ALA A 29 -18.87 25.43 27.35
CA ALA A 29 -19.26 25.10 25.99
C ALA A 29 -18.03 24.86 25.09
N LEU A 30 -17.03 25.73 25.14
CA LEU A 30 -15.78 25.58 24.39
C LEU A 30 -15.01 24.32 24.83
N ALA A 31 -14.90 24.05 26.14
CA ALA A 31 -14.25 22.85 26.66
C ALA A 31 -14.93 21.56 26.16
N LYS A 32 -16.27 21.52 26.15
CA LYS A 32 -17.04 20.41 25.56
C LYS A 32 -16.75 20.24 24.07
N GLN A 33 -16.68 21.34 23.32
CA GLN A 33 -16.39 21.32 21.89
C GLN A 33 -14.96 20.82 21.60
N VAL A 34 -13.96 21.30 22.34
CA VAL A 34 -12.57 20.83 22.21
C VAL A 34 -12.48 19.34 22.52
N LYS A 35 -13.13 18.87 23.59
CA LYS A 35 -13.17 17.44 23.92
C LYS A 35 -13.79 16.63 22.78
N LYS A 36 -14.90 17.08 22.20
CA LYS A 36 -15.57 16.43 21.06
C LYS A 36 -14.67 16.36 19.81
N VAL A 37 -14.02 17.47 19.46
CA VAL A 37 -13.10 17.53 18.30
C VAL A 37 -11.91 16.60 18.53
N SER A 38 -11.27 16.68 19.69
CA SER A 38 -10.12 15.82 20.03
C SER A 38 -10.48 14.33 20.01
N ALA A 39 -11.68 13.95 20.48
CA ALA A 39 -12.15 12.57 20.40
C ALA A 39 -12.30 12.11 18.94
N ARG A 40 -12.89 12.94 18.08
CA ARG A 40 -13.05 12.64 16.65
C ARG A 40 -11.70 12.51 15.95
N GLU A 41 -10.74 13.37 16.27
CA GLU A 41 -9.38 13.32 15.73
C GLU A 41 -8.64 12.05 16.17
N LYS A 42 -8.75 11.67 17.45
CA LYS A 42 -8.21 10.40 17.95
C LYS A 42 -8.77 9.19 17.19
N THR A 43 -10.08 9.15 16.96
CA THR A 43 -10.70 8.07 16.17
C THR A 43 -10.17 8.04 14.74
N LYS A 44 -10.03 9.20 14.08
CA LYS A 44 -9.43 9.29 12.74
C LYS A 44 -7.99 8.79 12.71
N LEU A 45 -7.19 9.18 13.71
CA LEU A 45 -5.80 8.75 13.82
C LEU A 45 -5.70 7.24 14.00
N VAL A 46 -6.49 6.65 14.90
CA VAL A 46 -6.52 5.18 15.09
C VAL A 46 -6.92 4.45 13.82
N HIS A 47 -7.92 4.96 13.09
CA HIS A 47 -8.33 4.38 11.81
C HIS A 47 -7.19 4.44 10.78
N HIS A 48 -6.53 5.60 10.66
CA HIS A 48 -5.39 5.78 9.76
C HIS A 48 -4.22 4.86 10.12
N MET A 49 -3.90 4.71 11.42
CA MET A 49 -2.86 3.79 11.88
C MET A 49 -3.18 2.34 11.51
N LYS A 50 -4.45 1.91 11.63
CA LYS A 50 -4.88 0.57 11.20
C LYS A 50 -4.74 0.39 9.68
N GLN A 51 -5.16 1.38 8.89
CA GLN A 51 -5.01 1.35 7.43
C GLN A 51 -3.54 1.34 7.02
N ASN A 52 -2.69 2.09 7.71
CA ASN A 52 -1.25 2.12 7.44
C ASN A 52 -0.60 0.76 7.73
N LEU A 53 -0.90 0.16 8.88
CA LEU A 53 -0.38 -1.17 9.23
C LEU A 53 -0.82 -2.23 8.21
N LEU A 54 -2.08 -2.17 7.77
CA LEU A 54 -2.57 -3.04 6.71
C LEU A 54 -1.85 -2.77 5.39
N GLY A 55 -1.67 -1.50 5.00
CA GLY A 55 -0.94 -1.11 3.80
C GLY A 55 0.49 -1.64 3.78
N GLU A 56 1.23 -1.47 4.86
CA GLU A 56 2.59 -1.99 5.03
C GLU A 56 2.63 -3.52 4.88
N LYS A 57 1.67 -4.23 5.49
CA LYS A 57 1.52 -5.68 5.34
C LYS A 57 1.31 -6.07 3.87
N LEU A 58 0.42 -5.39 3.16
CA LEU A 58 0.09 -5.67 1.76
C LEU A 58 1.27 -5.37 0.83
N ILE A 59 2.00 -4.28 1.08
CA ILE A 59 3.22 -3.92 0.36
C ILE A 59 4.27 -5.02 0.54
N TRP A 60 4.47 -5.51 1.77
CA TRP A 60 5.40 -6.62 2.00
C TRP A 60 5.03 -7.84 1.15
N PHE A 61 3.74 -8.21 1.11
CA PHE A 61 3.30 -9.35 0.28
C PHE A 61 3.57 -9.11 -1.20
N ARG A 62 3.23 -7.92 -1.72
CA ARG A 62 3.47 -7.53 -3.11
C ARG A 62 4.96 -7.65 -3.48
N ASP A 63 5.83 -7.10 -2.65
CA ASP A 63 7.27 -7.02 -2.92
C ASP A 63 7.96 -8.40 -2.78
N ASN A 64 7.32 -9.36 -2.09
CA ASN A 64 7.79 -10.73 -1.94
C ASN A 64 7.08 -11.72 -2.87
N LEU A 65 6.32 -11.24 -3.87
CA LEU A 65 5.74 -12.12 -4.89
C LEU A 65 6.84 -12.63 -5.83
N GLU A 66 6.71 -13.89 -6.26
CA GLU A 66 7.55 -14.48 -7.29
C GLU A 66 7.27 -13.80 -8.63
N PRO A 67 8.31 -13.29 -9.33
CA PRO A 67 8.15 -12.69 -10.65
C PRO A 67 7.73 -13.77 -11.65
N GLY A 68 6.60 -13.57 -12.33
CA GLY A 68 6.14 -14.46 -13.40
C GLY A 68 5.09 -15.51 -13.01
N ALA A 69 4.80 -15.73 -11.72
CA ALA A 69 3.71 -16.64 -11.34
C ALA A 69 2.34 -16.06 -11.79
N ALA A 70 1.61 -16.76 -12.66
CA ALA A 70 0.28 -16.32 -13.11
C ALA A 70 -0.81 -16.55 -12.05
N ALA A 71 -0.66 -17.60 -11.25
CA ALA A 71 -1.51 -17.93 -10.10
C ALA A 71 -0.66 -18.58 -9.01
N TYR A 72 -1.04 -18.37 -7.75
CA TYR A 72 -0.39 -19.05 -6.63
C TYR A 72 -1.08 -20.37 -6.32
N THR A 73 -0.29 -21.43 -6.16
CA THR A 73 -0.78 -22.68 -5.58
C THR A 73 -0.91 -22.53 -4.06
N PRO A 74 -1.81 -23.29 -3.39
CA PRO A 74 -1.94 -23.26 -1.93
C PRO A 74 -0.61 -23.48 -1.19
N GLN A 75 0.27 -24.33 -1.75
CA GLN A 75 1.60 -24.62 -1.22
C GLN A 75 2.50 -23.38 -1.27
N LEU A 76 2.51 -22.65 -2.38
CA LEU A 76 3.30 -21.43 -2.54
C LEU A 76 2.78 -20.32 -1.60
N VAL A 77 1.46 -20.26 -1.38
CA VAL A 77 0.87 -19.34 -0.38
C VAL A 77 1.36 -19.67 1.02
N VAL A 78 1.41 -20.94 1.42
CA VAL A 78 1.96 -21.34 2.73
C VAL A 78 3.41 -20.92 2.85
N GLN A 79 4.24 -21.14 1.83
CA GLN A 79 5.65 -20.74 1.83
C GLN A 79 5.82 -19.21 1.97
N LEU A 80 4.99 -18.44 1.25
CA LEU A 80 5.02 -16.98 1.33
C LEU A 80 4.59 -16.47 2.71
N ILE A 81 3.57 -17.08 3.32
CA ILE A 81 3.16 -16.76 4.70
C ILE A 81 4.25 -17.16 5.70
N ASP A 82 4.88 -18.33 5.54
CA ASP A 82 5.99 -18.75 6.41
C ASP A 82 7.19 -17.78 6.28
N LYS A 83 7.45 -17.24 5.10
CA LYS A 83 8.42 -16.15 4.89
C LYS A 83 7.99 -14.86 5.59
N TYR A 84 6.71 -14.51 5.55
CA TYR A 84 6.16 -13.35 6.26
C TYR A 84 6.31 -13.46 7.77
N LEU A 85 6.06 -14.63 8.36
CA LEU A 85 6.22 -14.88 9.79
C LEU A 85 7.68 -14.74 10.23
N LYS A 86 8.62 -15.14 9.36
CA LYS A 86 10.06 -15.05 9.61
C LYS A 86 10.68 -13.69 9.27
N ARG A 87 9.91 -12.69 8.84
CA ARG A 87 10.44 -11.38 8.39
C ARG A 87 11.31 -10.63 9.40
N PHE A 88 11.20 -10.95 10.70
CA PHE A 88 11.99 -10.35 11.77
C PHE A 88 13.10 -11.26 12.32
N SER A 89 13.37 -12.42 11.70
CA SER A 89 14.40 -13.35 12.18
C SER A 89 15.76 -12.67 12.34
N ASP A 90 16.14 -11.89 11.33
CA ASP A 90 17.46 -11.27 11.24
C ASP A 90 17.61 -10.14 12.28
N GLU A 91 16.54 -9.38 12.51
CA GLU A 91 16.49 -8.35 13.55
C GLU A 91 16.60 -8.97 14.95
N LEU A 92 15.89 -10.07 15.21
CA LEU A 92 15.96 -10.79 16.48
C LEU A 92 17.34 -11.41 16.70
N GLU A 93 17.97 -11.95 15.66
CA GLU A 93 19.32 -12.49 15.73
C GLU A 93 20.34 -11.39 16.04
N GLN A 94 20.22 -10.23 15.38
CA GLN A 94 21.09 -9.09 15.65
C GLN A 94 20.96 -8.57 17.10
N ILE A 95 19.74 -8.50 17.63
CA ILE A 95 19.50 -8.14 19.03
C ILE A 95 20.13 -9.17 19.97
N LYS A 96 19.95 -10.47 19.68
CA LYS A 96 20.52 -11.57 20.46
C LYS A 96 22.06 -11.52 20.48
N LEU A 97 22.69 -11.22 19.35
CA LEU A 97 24.14 -11.06 19.25
C LEU A 97 24.63 -9.84 20.04
N LYS A 98 23.93 -8.70 19.97
CA LYS A 98 24.26 -7.52 20.78
C LYS A 98 24.19 -7.81 22.29
N HIS A 99 23.22 -8.64 22.70
CA HIS A 99 23.11 -9.07 24.10
C HIS A 99 24.22 -10.04 24.51
N SER A 100 24.70 -10.90 23.60
CA SER A 100 25.78 -11.85 23.93
C SER A 100 27.17 -11.21 23.97
N VAL A 101 27.42 -10.15 23.19
CA VAL A 101 28.72 -9.45 23.11
C VAL A 101 28.88 -8.35 24.19
N GLY A 102 27.79 -7.86 24.77
CA GLY A 102 27.85 -6.81 25.80
C GLY A 102 28.32 -7.31 27.16
N ASN A 103 29.30 -6.64 27.77
CA ASN A 103 29.71 -6.88 29.17
C ASN A 103 28.50 -6.99 30.11
N ARG A 104 28.50 -8.03 30.97
CA ARG A 104 27.55 -8.25 32.08
C ARG A 104 27.39 -6.96 32.88
N GLY A 105 26.36 -6.16 32.58
CA GLY A 105 26.14 -4.85 33.21
C GLY A 105 25.44 -3.80 32.33
N LYS A 106 25.40 -3.97 31.00
CA LYS A 106 24.55 -3.12 30.15
C LYS A 106 23.11 -3.63 30.15
N SER A 107 22.17 -2.75 30.54
CA SER A 107 20.71 -2.94 30.41
C SER A 107 20.34 -3.53 29.05
N ARG A 108 19.31 -4.41 28.98
CA ARG A 108 18.83 -5.08 27.75
C ARG A 108 18.51 -4.06 26.66
N GLN A 109 19.53 -3.67 25.88
CA GLN A 109 19.36 -2.70 24.80
C GLN A 109 18.36 -3.28 23.79
N HIS A 110 17.42 -2.46 23.34
CA HIS A 110 16.34 -2.89 22.45
C HIS A 110 15.31 -3.87 23.04
N ALA A 111 15.23 -4.03 24.38
CA ALA A 111 14.22 -4.91 25.01
C ALA A 111 12.78 -4.61 24.56
N SER A 112 12.38 -3.33 24.52
CA SER A 112 11.03 -2.95 24.11
C SER A 112 10.71 -3.36 22.67
N ARG A 113 11.67 -3.18 21.75
CA ARG A 113 11.52 -3.56 20.34
C ARG A 113 11.46 -5.07 20.19
N GLU A 114 12.35 -5.79 20.87
CA GLU A 114 12.40 -7.25 20.91
C GLU A 114 11.08 -7.84 21.41
N ASP A 115 10.54 -7.31 22.51
CA ASP A 115 9.29 -7.79 23.10
C ASP A 115 8.08 -7.51 22.17
N ILE A 116 8.04 -6.35 21.49
CA ILE A 116 7.01 -6.02 20.49
C ILE A 116 7.07 -6.98 19.29
N ILE A 117 8.27 -7.27 18.78
CA ILE A 117 8.44 -8.20 17.66
C ILE A 117 7.98 -9.59 18.06
N ARG A 118 8.43 -10.10 19.21
CA ARG A 118 8.04 -11.42 19.71
C ARG A 118 6.53 -11.56 19.86
N LEU A 119 5.89 -10.56 20.47
CA LEU A 119 4.44 -10.56 20.63
C LEU A 119 3.72 -10.52 19.28
N THR A 120 4.25 -9.77 18.31
CA THR A 120 3.69 -9.69 16.96
C THR A 120 3.81 -11.01 16.22
N VAL A 121 4.99 -11.65 16.24
CA VAL A 121 5.22 -12.95 15.59
C VAL A 121 4.37 -14.02 16.23
N LEU A 122 4.31 -14.08 17.57
CA LEU A 122 3.49 -15.04 18.29
C LEU A 122 2.01 -14.93 17.91
N ARG A 123 1.47 -13.70 17.86
CA ARG A 123 0.09 -13.47 17.44
C ARG A 123 -0.13 -13.88 15.99
N ASP A 124 0.75 -13.47 15.07
CA ASP A 124 0.63 -13.80 13.64
C ASP A 124 0.69 -15.34 13.43
N GLU A 125 1.55 -16.05 14.17
CA GLU A 125 1.66 -17.51 14.15
C GLU A 125 0.42 -18.21 14.70
N GLU A 126 -0.11 -17.73 15.83
CA GLU A 126 -1.34 -18.24 16.45
C GLU A 126 -2.54 -18.06 15.52
N GLU A 127 -2.68 -16.87 14.92
CA GLU A 127 -3.73 -16.58 13.94
C GLU A 127 -3.63 -17.52 12.74
N PHE A 128 -2.42 -17.73 12.19
CA PHE A 128 -2.24 -18.64 11.06
C PHE A 128 -2.52 -20.11 11.40
N ALA A 129 -2.23 -20.54 12.63
CA ALA A 129 -2.51 -21.89 13.09
C ALA A 129 -4.02 -22.15 13.32
N THR A 130 -4.74 -21.14 13.82
CA THR A 130 -6.11 -21.30 14.35
C THR A 130 -7.20 -20.76 13.42
N CYS A 131 -7.46 -19.45 13.48
CA CYS A 131 -8.62 -18.78 12.88
C CYS A 131 -8.36 -18.17 11.49
N GLY A 132 -7.09 -18.10 11.10
CA GLY A 132 -6.63 -17.60 9.80
C GLY A 132 -6.12 -16.17 9.85
N LEU A 133 -4.95 -15.99 9.26
CA LEU A 133 -4.28 -14.71 9.07
C LEU A 133 -4.92 -13.98 7.88
N GLU A 134 -5.26 -12.71 8.07
CA GLU A 134 -5.84 -11.87 7.00
C GLU A 134 -4.77 -11.46 5.99
N VAL A 135 -4.89 -11.93 4.75
CA VAL A 135 -3.92 -11.70 3.65
C VAL A 135 -4.66 -11.45 2.34
N PRO A 136 -4.02 -10.88 1.30
CA PRO A 136 -4.61 -10.81 -0.03
C PRO A 136 -5.02 -12.18 -0.55
N ASP A 137 -6.08 -12.22 -1.36
CA ASP A 137 -6.47 -13.41 -2.10
C ASP A 137 -5.45 -13.70 -3.23
N LEU A 138 -4.41 -14.47 -2.91
CA LEU A 138 -3.35 -14.84 -3.85
C LEU A 138 -3.73 -15.98 -4.79
N LEU A 139 -4.75 -16.78 -4.41
CA LEU A 139 -5.21 -17.93 -5.21
C LEU A 139 -5.95 -17.47 -6.47
N ASN A 140 -6.54 -16.27 -6.44
CA ASN A 140 -7.24 -15.69 -7.59
C ASN A 140 -6.27 -14.86 -8.47
N PRO A 141 -6.06 -15.24 -9.74
CA PRO A 141 -5.11 -14.54 -10.62
C PRO A 141 -5.48 -13.06 -10.86
N LYS A 142 -6.78 -12.72 -10.86
CA LYS A 142 -7.23 -11.32 -11.04
C LYS A 142 -6.83 -10.45 -9.85
N GLN A 143 -6.95 -10.98 -8.64
CA GLN A 143 -6.56 -10.29 -7.41
C GLN A 143 -5.05 -10.19 -7.28
N LEU A 144 -4.31 -11.22 -7.72
CA LEU A 144 -2.86 -11.20 -7.78
C LEU A 144 -2.34 -10.10 -8.72
N GLN A 145 -2.93 -9.96 -9.91
CA GLN A 145 -2.59 -8.88 -10.84
C GLN A 145 -2.89 -7.51 -10.25
N LEU A 146 -4.06 -7.36 -9.60
CA LEU A 146 -4.41 -6.11 -8.92
C LEU A 146 -3.38 -5.76 -7.84
N LEU A 147 -2.98 -6.73 -7.01
CA LEU A 147 -1.96 -6.54 -5.98
C LEU A 147 -0.60 -6.14 -6.57
N ARG A 148 -0.18 -6.75 -7.69
CA ARG A 148 1.07 -6.38 -8.40
C ARG A 148 1.04 -4.96 -8.93
N SER A 149 -0.07 -4.54 -9.54
CA SER A 149 -0.23 -3.20 -10.10
C SER A 149 -0.49 -2.11 -9.05
N TRP A 150 -0.78 -2.50 -7.80
CA TRP A 150 -1.13 -1.57 -6.75
C TRP A 150 0.10 -0.76 -6.30
N SER A 151 -0.01 0.58 -6.36
CA SER A 151 1.07 1.51 -6.05
C SER A 151 1.46 1.56 -4.57
N GLY A 152 0.62 1.02 -3.67
CA GLY A 152 0.78 1.17 -2.21
C GLY A 152 -0.08 2.30 -1.63
N GLU A 153 -0.88 2.98 -2.44
CA GLU A 153 -1.79 4.01 -1.96
C GLU A 153 -2.92 3.45 -1.09
N LEU A 154 -3.00 3.93 0.16
CA LEU A 154 -3.95 3.45 1.19
C LEU A 154 -5.42 3.58 0.77
N ARG A 155 -5.76 4.51 -0.12
CA ARG A 155 -7.14 4.73 -0.59
C ARG A 155 -7.70 3.52 -1.36
N TYR A 156 -6.82 2.80 -2.04
CA TYR A 156 -7.20 1.66 -2.88
C TYR A 156 -7.14 0.31 -2.14
N ILE A 157 -6.81 0.30 -0.84
CA ILE A 157 -6.81 -0.92 -0.02
C ILE A 157 -8.19 -1.61 -0.04
N GLN A 158 -9.27 -0.82 -0.07
CA GLN A 158 -10.64 -1.35 -0.09
C GLN A 158 -10.98 -2.14 -1.36
N ASN A 159 -10.24 -1.92 -2.45
CA ASN A 159 -10.43 -2.62 -3.71
C ASN A 159 -9.77 -4.01 -3.71
N LEU A 160 -8.81 -4.24 -2.82
CA LEU A 160 -8.12 -5.52 -2.67
C LEU A 160 -8.99 -6.48 -1.86
N ARG A 161 -9.19 -7.69 -2.37
CA ARG A 161 -9.90 -8.73 -1.64
C ARG A 161 -8.98 -9.37 -0.60
N LEU A 162 -9.34 -9.20 0.67
CA LEU A 162 -8.65 -9.84 1.80
C LEU A 162 -9.42 -11.09 2.24
N VAL A 163 -8.68 -12.17 2.49
CA VAL A 163 -9.21 -13.46 2.91
C VAL A 163 -8.42 -13.94 4.12
N ARG A 164 -9.09 -14.63 5.04
CA ARG A 164 -8.44 -15.30 6.17
C ARG A 164 -7.95 -16.67 5.74
N LEU A 165 -6.65 -16.88 5.78
CA LEU A 165 -6.03 -18.15 5.43
C LEU A 165 -5.40 -18.77 6.68
N HIS A 166 -5.70 -20.05 6.94
CA HIS A 166 -5.12 -20.82 8.02
C HIS A 166 -4.38 -22.05 7.48
N ARG A 167 -3.40 -22.56 8.24
CA ARG A 167 -2.51 -23.64 7.79
C ARG A 167 -3.27 -24.92 7.40
N ARG A 168 -4.32 -25.29 8.15
CA ARG A 168 -5.15 -26.48 7.84
C ARG A 168 -5.91 -26.36 6.52
N GLY A 169 -6.55 -25.21 6.29
CA GLY A 169 -7.37 -24.97 5.10
C GLY A 169 -6.53 -24.94 3.82
N LEU A 170 -5.33 -24.36 3.88
CA LEU A 170 -4.39 -24.39 2.76
C LEU A 170 -3.88 -25.81 2.46
N LYS A 171 -3.65 -26.64 3.49
CA LYS A 171 -3.28 -28.06 3.30
C LYS A 171 -4.40 -28.88 2.67
N GLU A 172 -5.65 -28.64 3.05
CA GLU A 172 -6.82 -29.30 2.46
C GLU A 172 -7.06 -28.85 1.01
N LEU A 173 -6.82 -27.57 0.70
CA LEU A 173 -6.86 -27.07 -0.68
C LEU A 173 -5.74 -27.67 -1.52
N ALA A 174 -4.55 -27.81 -0.94
CA ALA A 174 -3.40 -28.46 -1.58
C ALA A 174 -3.65 -29.93 -1.90
N SER A 175 -4.34 -30.69 -1.04
CA SER A 175 -4.63 -32.11 -1.26
C SER A 175 -5.75 -32.35 -2.28
N LYS A 176 -6.66 -31.38 -2.47
CA LYS A 176 -7.75 -31.45 -3.45
C LYS A 176 -7.34 -31.06 -4.86
N GLN A 177 -6.20 -30.39 -5.04
CA GLN A 177 -5.65 -30.09 -6.36
C GLN A 177 -4.92 -31.34 -6.88
N PRO A 178 -5.41 -32.03 -7.93
CA PRO A 178 -4.64 -33.07 -8.57
C PRO A 178 -3.38 -32.43 -9.18
N GLN A 179 -2.23 -33.05 -8.95
CA GLN A 179 -0.94 -32.69 -9.55
C GLN A 179 -1.04 -32.80 -11.07
N GLY A 180 -1.41 -31.71 -11.74
CA GLY A 180 -1.41 -31.55 -13.18
C GLY A 180 -0.39 -30.50 -13.58
N LEU A 181 0.90 -30.82 -13.43
CA LEU A 181 1.99 -30.05 -13.99
C LEU A 181 2.04 -30.36 -15.50
N ALA A 182 1.39 -29.55 -16.33
CA ALA A 182 1.65 -29.54 -17.77
C ALA A 182 2.92 -28.72 -18.00
N THR A 183 4.07 -29.40 -17.95
CA THR A 183 5.27 -28.97 -18.66
C THR A 183 4.93 -28.98 -20.15
N VAL A 184 4.70 -27.81 -20.73
CA VAL A 184 4.86 -27.63 -22.19
C VAL A 184 6.32 -27.24 -22.42
N GLU A 185 7.19 -28.24 -22.40
CA GLU A 185 8.39 -28.19 -23.22
C GLU A 185 7.94 -28.46 -24.65
N ALA A 186 7.87 -27.41 -25.45
CA ALA A 186 7.88 -27.54 -26.90
C ALA A 186 9.34 -27.32 -27.34
N GLU A 187 10.12 -28.39 -27.25
CA GLU A 187 11.35 -28.51 -28.02
C GLU A 187 11.04 -28.58 -29.51
N VAL A 188 11.94 -27.94 -30.25
CA VAL A 188 12.02 -27.75 -31.68
C VAL A 188 12.44 -29.06 -32.38
N PRO A 189 11.82 -29.39 -33.53
CA PRO A 189 12.51 -30.07 -34.62
C PRO A 189 12.36 -29.23 -35.91
N GLY A 190 13.40 -28.90 -36.68
CA GLY A 190 14.48 -29.77 -37.16
C GLY A 190 14.42 -29.75 -38.69
N GLU A 191 15.49 -29.26 -39.31
CA GLU A 191 15.65 -28.90 -40.73
C GLU A 191 15.48 -30.07 -41.73
N GLN A 192 14.99 -29.78 -42.95
CA GLN A 192 15.39 -30.47 -44.20
C GLN A 192 15.44 -29.47 -45.38
N GLU A 193 16.65 -29.33 -45.94
CA GLU A 193 17.09 -28.88 -47.29
C GLU A 193 16.21 -29.44 -48.46
N GLU A 194 16.22 -29.00 -49.72
CA GLU A 194 16.83 -27.94 -50.54
C GLU A 194 16.04 -27.99 -51.88
N ALA A 195 15.89 -26.88 -52.62
CA ALA A 195 15.88 -26.89 -54.09
C ALA A 195 15.89 -25.46 -54.66
N GLN A 196 16.99 -25.16 -55.35
CA GLN A 196 17.28 -23.97 -56.16
C GLN A 196 16.27 -23.75 -57.29
N VAL A 197 16.16 -22.51 -57.80
CA VAL A 197 16.24 -22.18 -59.25
C VAL A 197 16.39 -20.65 -59.45
N SER A 198 17.61 -20.28 -59.83
CA SER A 198 18.08 -19.28 -60.80
C SER A 198 17.51 -17.85 -60.92
N GLY A 199 18.46 -16.90 -60.91
CA GLY A 199 18.59 -15.79 -61.88
C GLY A 199 17.90 -14.48 -61.47
N GLU A 200 18.40 -13.28 -61.76
CA GLU A 200 19.55 -12.78 -62.52
C GLU A 200 19.41 -11.24 -62.37
N GLN A 201 20.47 -10.54 -61.91
CA GLN A 201 20.83 -9.13 -62.25
C GLN A 201 19.80 -7.97 -62.04
N ARG A 202 20.11 -6.70 -61.80
CA ARG A 202 21.30 -5.86 -61.55
C ARG A 202 20.75 -4.41 -61.61
N ARG A 203 21.49 -3.47 -60.99
CA ARG A 203 21.54 -2.00 -61.26
C ARG A 203 20.59 -1.12 -60.41
N GLN A 204 21.18 -0.28 -59.55
CA GLN A 204 21.36 1.18 -59.71
C GLN A 204 20.07 1.92 -59.33
N SER A 205 20.02 2.98 -58.54
CA SER A 205 20.98 4.01 -58.10
C SER A 205 20.18 5.00 -57.22
N SER A 206 20.89 5.78 -56.37
CA SER A 206 20.71 7.25 -56.15
C SER A 206 19.30 7.77 -55.74
N ASP A 207 19.08 8.73 -54.84
CA ASP A 207 19.88 9.74 -54.15
C ASP A 207 18.91 10.54 -53.24
N GLN A 208 19.45 11.35 -52.32
CA GLN A 208 18.87 12.62 -51.80
C GLN A 208 17.56 12.57 -50.98
N SER A 209 17.27 13.40 -49.96
CA SER A 209 17.90 14.58 -49.33
C SER A 209 17.16 14.84 -47.99
N ALA A 210 17.85 15.45 -47.01
CA ALA A 210 17.36 15.96 -45.72
C ALA A 210 16.69 17.38 -45.88
N PRO A 211 16.56 18.27 -44.84
CA PRO A 211 15.95 18.24 -43.49
C PRO A 211 15.01 19.48 -43.20
N GLU A 212 14.78 19.79 -41.91
CA GLU A 212 14.18 21.00 -41.25
C GLU A 212 12.64 21.00 -41.04
N LYS A 213 12.05 21.49 -39.92
CA LYS A 213 12.36 22.68 -39.09
C LYS A 213 11.57 22.67 -37.76
N VAL A 214 12.18 23.17 -36.67
CA VAL A 214 11.56 23.75 -35.45
C VAL A 214 11.77 25.29 -35.58
N PRO A 215 11.08 26.29 -34.95
CA PRO A 215 10.44 26.32 -33.62
C PRO A 215 9.26 27.33 -33.44
N ASN A 216 9.06 27.79 -32.19
CA ASN A 216 8.30 28.96 -31.67
C ASN A 216 6.80 28.77 -31.34
N ALA A 217 6.21 29.44 -30.34
CA ALA A 217 6.68 30.28 -29.24
C ALA A 217 5.50 30.51 -28.26
N ALA A 218 5.84 31.10 -27.12
CA ALA A 218 5.03 31.58 -26.01
C ALA A 218 3.76 32.41 -26.39
N SER A 219 2.77 32.42 -25.48
CA SER A 219 2.14 33.68 -25.04
C SER A 219 1.38 33.49 -23.73
N SER A 220 1.80 34.24 -22.71
CA SER A 220 0.98 34.68 -21.59
C SER A 220 -0.19 35.52 -22.09
N ALA A 221 -1.31 35.51 -21.36
CA ALA A 221 -2.25 36.63 -21.33
C ALA A 221 -3.00 36.59 -19.99
N GLU A 222 -2.65 37.54 -19.13
CA GLU A 222 -3.49 38.04 -18.05
C GLU A 222 -4.73 38.73 -18.64
N SER A 223 -5.89 38.59 -18.01
CA SER A 223 -6.95 39.59 -18.09
C SER A 223 -7.87 39.50 -16.88
N SER A 224 -7.69 40.50 -16.02
CA SER A 224 -8.63 41.05 -15.07
C SER A 224 -9.99 41.32 -15.68
N THR A 225 -11.08 40.95 -15.00
CA THR A 225 -12.24 41.84 -14.82
C THR A 225 -13.01 41.48 -13.55
N HIS A 226 -13.09 42.46 -12.65
CA HIS A 226 -14.09 42.59 -11.60
C HIS A 226 -15.53 42.44 -12.14
N ARG A 227 -16.39 41.77 -11.38
CA ARG A 227 -17.83 42.12 -11.35
C ARG A 227 -18.43 41.84 -9.98
N THR A 228 -18.67 42.92 -9.25
CA THR A 228 -19.59 43.02 -8.13
C THR A 228 -21.02 42.79 -8.61
N ASN A 229 -21.82 42.05 -7.85
CA ASN A 229 -23.25 42.32 -7.79
C ASN A 229 -23.77 42.02 -6.40
N GLU A 230 -24.05 43.09 -5.67
CA GLU A 230 -24.87 43.11 -4.47
C GLU A 230 -26.36 43.21 -4.87
N GLY A 231 -27.23 42.64 -4.05
CA GLY A 231 -28.63 43.01 -3.96
C GLY A 231 -29.60 41.81 -3.89
N PRO A 232 -30.76 41.94 -3.21
CA PRO A 232 -31.03 42.68 -1.99
C PRO A 232 -31.66 41.79 -0.89
N MET A 233 -31.77 42.37 0.31
CA MET A 233 -32.58 41.87 1.42
C MET A 233 -34.06 41.81 1.04
N ASP A 234 -34.74 40.73 1.43
CA ASP A 234 -36.17 40.75 1.71
C ASP A 234 -36.41 40.37 3.17
N ILE A 235 -36.95 41.36 3.87
CA ILE A 235 -37.55 41.32 5.20
C ILE A 235 -39.05 41.21 4.95
N ASP A 236 -39.73 40.15 5.40
CA ASP A 236 -40.94 40.23 6.23
C ASP A 236 -41.65 38.87 6.46
N LYS A 237 -42.17 38.75 7.70
CA LYS A 237 -43.42 38.09 8.15
C LYS A 237 -43.63 36.58 7.94
N CYS A 238 -43.48 35.81 9.02
CA CYS A 238 -44.54 35.42 9.97
C CYS A 238 -43.95 34.57 11.10
#